data_AF-A0A447MUB2-F1
#
_entry.id   AF-A0A447MUB2-F1
#
_cell.length_a   1.000
_cell.length_b   1.000
_cell.length_c   1.000
_cell.angle_alpha   90.00
_cell.angle_beta   90.00
_cell.angle_gamma   90.00
#
_symmetry.space_group_name_H-M   'P 1'
#
loop_
_entity.id
_entity.type
_entity.pdbx_description
1 polymer ?
#
loop_
_entity_poly.entity_id
_entity_poly.type
_entity_poly.pdbx_seq_one_letter_code
_entity_poly.pdbx_strand_id
1 'polypeptide(L)'
;MTSRLQVIQGDITQLSVDAIVNAANASLMGGGGVDGAIHRAAGPALLDACKLIRQQQGECQTGHAVITPAGKLSAKAVIHTVGARLARRRTPGS
;
A
#
# COMPACT_ATOMS: atom_id res chain seq x y z
N MET A 1 1.11 -17.77 -21.18
CA MET A 1 2.00 -16.82 -20.47
C MET A 1 2.76 -17.57 -19.40
N THR A 2 4.08 -17.38 -19.32
CA THR A 2 4.93 -18.00 -18.29
C THR A 2 5.14 -17.00 -17.17
N SER A 3 4.73 -17.35 -15.95
CA SER A 3 4.97 -16.51 -14.78
C SER A 3 6.43 -16.63 -14.33
N ARG A 4 7.10 -15.49 -14.11
CA ARG A 4 8.46 -15.42 -13.58
C ARG A 4 8.41 -14.82 -12.17
N LEU A 5 9.06 -15.48 -11.21
CA LEU A 5 9.24 -14.97 -9.86
C LEU A 5 10.70 -14.57 -9.66
N GLN A 6 10.92 -13.39 -9.07
CA GLN A 6 12.26 -12.90 -8.72
C GLN A 6 12.23 -12.29 -7.33
N VAL A 7 13.31 -12.49 -6.57
CA VAL A 7 13.53 -11.81 -5.30
C VAL A 7 14.54 -10.71 -5.55
N ILE A 8 14.19 -9.48 -5.17
CA ILE A 8 15.02 -8.29 -5.35
C ILE A 8 15.13 -7.60 -4.00
N GLN A 9 16.35 -7.24 -3.61
CA GLN A 9 16.61 -6.37 -2.47
C GLN A 9 16.74 -4.93 -2.97
N GLY A 10 15.90 -4.02 -2.47
CA GLY A 10 15.93 -2.62 -2.89
C GLY A 10 14.78 -1.80 -2.29
N ASP A 11 14.67 -0.55 -2.74
CA ASP A 11 13.58 0.36 -2.39
C ASP A 11 12.44 0.21 -3.41
N ILE A 12 11.26 -0.22 -2.94
CA ILE A 12 10.08 -0.43 -3.77
C ILE A 12 9.62 0.85 -4.49
N THR A 13 9.93 2.03 -3.94
CA THR A 13 9.54 3.32 -4.52
C THR A 13 10.32 3.69 -5.78
N GLN A 14 11.45 3.01 -6.04
CA GLN A 14 12.33 3.26 -7.18
C GLN A 14 12.16 2.22 -8.30
N LEU A 15 11.25 1.26 -8.14
CA LEU A 15 11.04 0.20 -9.15
C LEU A 15 10.19 0.70 -10.32
N SER A 16 10.73 0.56 -11.53
CA SER A 16 10.01 0.82 -12.79
C SER A 16 9.20 -0.41 -13.22
N VAL A 17 8.00 -0.54 -12.68
CA VAL A 17 7.07 -1.66 -12.91
C VAL A 17 5.66 -1.15 -13.20
N ASP A 18 4.76 -2.00 -13.67
CA ASP A 18 3.38 -1.58 -13.93
C ASP A 18 2.64 -1.23 -12.63
N ALA A 19 2.81 -2.01 -11.57
CA ALA A 19 2.21 -1.73 -10.28
C ALA A 19 3.11 -2.17 -9.12
N ILE A 20 3.03 -1.44 -8.02
CA ILE A 20 3.56 -1.88 -6.73
C ILE A 20 2.42 -2.20 -5.77
N VAL A 21 2.66 -3.11 -4.84
CA VAL A 21 1.71 -3.47 -3.79
C VAL A 21 2.13 -2.80 -2.48
N ASN A 22 1.24 -1.98 -1.93
CA ASN A 22 1.41 -1.31 -0.65
C ASN A 22 0.74 -2.10 0.49
N ALA A 23 1.45 -2.24 1.61
CA ALA A 23 0.92 -2.76 2.86
C ALA A 23 0.18 -1.65 3.62
N ALA A 24 -1.08 -1.46 3.26
CA ALA A 24 -1.91 -0.38 3.77
C ALA A 24 -2.69 -0.80 5.02
N ASN A 25 -3.27 0.20 5.68
CA ASN A 25 -4.28 0.02 6.73
C ASN A 25 -5.68 0.40 6.20
N ALA A 26 -6.73 0.00 6.93
CA ALA A 26 -8.14 0.19 6.52
C ALA A 26 -8.52 1.65 6.22
N SER A 27 -7.82 2.62 6.81
CA SER A 27 -8.10 4.04 6.60
C SER A 27 -7.64 4.54 5.23
N LEU A 28 -6.69 3.86 4.56
CA LEU A 28 -6.02 4.30 3.33
C LEU A 28 -5.30 5.67 3.43
N MET A 29 -5.15 6.27 4.61
CA MET A 29 -4.59 7.61 4.79
C MET A 29 -3.06 7.62 4.98
N GLY A 30 -2.38 6.58 4.51
CA GLY A 30 -0.97 6.35 4.78
C GLY A 30 -0.71 5.93 6.24
N GLY A 31 0.57 5.84 6.57
CA GLY A 31 1.05 5.24 7.81
C GLY A 31 2.57 5.28 7.92
N GLY A 32 3.12 4.36 8.73
CA GLY A 32 4.57 4.19 8.89
C GLY A 32 5.17 3.19 7.90
N GLY A 33 6.44 2.83 8.10
CA GLY A 33 7.11 1.77 7.34
C GLY A 33 7.09 2.01 5.82
N VAL A 34 6.83 0.93 5.06
CA VAL A 34 6.78 0.97 3.59
C VAL A 34 5.65 1.83 3.05
N ASP A 35 4.49 1.84 3.72
CA ASP A 35 3.32 2.67 3.35
C ASP A 35 3.67 4.16 3.43
N GLY A 36 4.32 4.57 4.53
CA GLY A 36 4.83 5.92 4.66
C GLY A 36 5.89 6.27 3.61
N ALA A 37 6.78 5.34 3.26
CA ALA A 37 7.78 5.55 2.21
C ALA A 37 7.12 5.77 0.84
N ILE A 38 6.14 4.94 0.49
CA ILE A 38 5.36 5.04 -0.74
C ILE A 38 4.62 6.38 -0.79
N HIS A 39 3.91 6.78 0.26
CA HIS A 39 3.20 8.07 0.30
C HIS A 39 4.14 9.27 0.14
N ARG A 40 5.30 9.25 0.80
CA ARG A 40 6.30 10.33 0.66
C ARG A 40 6.85 10.41 -0.77
N ALA A 41 7.20 9.28 -1.36
CA ALA A 41 7.77 9.24 -2.71
C ALA A 41 6.73 9.56 -3.80
N ALA A 42 5.50 9.06 -3.68
CA ALA A 42 4.42 9.30 -4.62
C ALA A 42 3.89 10.75 -4.58
N GLY A 43 4.08 11.45 -3.45
CA GLY A 43 3.61 12.81 -3.25
C GLY A 43 2.10 12.90 -2.96
N PRO A 44 1.57 14.13 -2.84
CA PRO A 44 0.20 14.37 -2.33
C PRO A 44 -0.90 13.75 -3.20
N ALA A 45 -0.67 13.60 -4.51
CA ALA A 45 -1.64 13.03 -5.44
C ALA A 45 -2.10 11.62 -5.05
N LEU A 46 -1.21 10.80 -4.45
CA LEU A 46 -1.58 9.47 -3.99
C LEU A 46 -2.57 9.53 -2.82
N LEU A 47 -2.32 10.41 -1.85
CA LEU A 47 -3.22 10.60 -0.71
C LEU A 47 -4.58 11.14 -1.15
N ASP A 48 -4.60 12.05 -2.13
CA ASP A 48 -5.85 12.60 -2.64
C ASP A 48 -6.68 11.55 -3.39
N ALA A 49 -6.04 10.66 -4.16
CA ALA A 49 -6.70 9.50 -4.75
C ALA A 49 -7.29 8.57 -3.67
N CYS A 50 -6.54 8.29 -2.59
CA CYS A 50 -7.04 7.50 -1.47
C CYS A 50 -8.24 8.15 -0.78
N LYS A 51 -8.24 9.49 -0.62
CA LYS A 51 -9.37 10.22 -0.03
C LYS A 51 -10.62 10.11 -0.90
N LEU A 52 -10.50 10.22 -2.22
CA LEU A 52 -11.63 10.05 -3.13
C LEU A 52 -12.25 8.66 -3.00
N ILE A 53 -11.42 7.62 -2.95
CA ILE A 53 -11.90 6.24 -2.71
C ILE A 53 -12.61 6.15 -1.36
N ARG A 54 -12.02 6.69 -0.28
CA ARG A 54 -12.63 6.68 1.06
C ARG A 54 -13.98 7.39 1.10
N GLN A 55 -14.13 8.50 0.37
CA GLN A 55 -15.39 9.23 0.25
C GLN A 55 -16.47 8.42 -0.48
N GLN A 56 -16.07 7.61 -1.46
CA GLN A 56 -17.00 6.82 -2.26
C GLN A 56 -17.49 5.55 -1.56
N GLN A 57 -16.62 4.83 -0.87
CA GLN A 57 -16.94 3.49 -0.33
C GLN A 57 -16.71 3.30 1.17
N GLY A 58 -16.20 4.31 1.89
CA GLY A 58 -15.81 4.13 3.28
C GLY A 58 -14.50 3.36 3.44
N GLU A 59 -14.31 2.62 4.53
CA GLU A 59 -13.03 1.98 4.87
C GLU A 59 -12.76 0.78 3.96
N CYS A 60 -11.48 0.52 3.67
CA CYS A 60 -11.10 -0.72 3.01
C CYS A 60 -11.03 -1.85 4.04
N GLN A 61 -11.91 -2.83 3.91
CA GLN A 61 -12.01 -3.94 4.85
C GLN A 61 -10.76 -4.83 4.80
N THR A 62 -10.47 -5.50 5.92
CA THR A 62 -9.40 -6.51 5.95
C THR A 62 -9.65 -7.58 4.88
N GLY A 63 -8.59 -8.00 4.19
CA GLY A 63 -8.66 -8.96 3.08
C GLY A 63 -9.00 -8.33 1.73
N HIS A 64 -9.23 -7.02 1.67
CA HIS A 64 -9.53 -6.31 0.42
C HIS A 64 -8.35 -5.43 -0.04
N ALA A 65 -8.45 -4.97 -1.27
CA ALA A 65 -7.50 -4.07 -1.88
C ALA A 65 -8.20 -3.01 -2.74
N VAL A 66 -7.54 -1.86 -2.90
CA VAL A 66 -7.96 -0.80 -3.82
C VAL A 66 -6.78 -0.40 -4.69
N ILE A 67 -7.05 0.18 -5.86
CA ILE A 67 -6.02 0.64 -6.79
C ILE A 67 -6.11 2.15 -6.99
N THR A 68 -4.95 2.81 -7.05
CA THR A 68 -4.81 4.25 -7.30
C THR A 68 -3.74 4.50 -8.36
N PRO A 69 -3.78 5.67 -9.03
CA PRO A 69 -2.62 6.18 -9.76
C PRO A 69 -1.43 6.37 -8.83
N ALA A 70 -0.21 6.10 -9.31
CA ALA A 70 0.98 6.07 -8.46
C ALA A 70 1.62 7.44 -8.13
N GLY A 71 1.01 8.54 -8.55
CA GLY A 71 1.56 9.89 -8.35
C GLY A 71 2.91 10.06 -9.03
N LYS A 72 3.94 10.40 -8.25
CA LYS A 72 5.32 10.65 -8.73
C LYS A 72 6.21 9.41 -8.83
N LEU A 73 5.71 8.22 -8.48
CA LEU A 73 6.50 6.99 -8.57
C LEU A 73 6.78 6.62 -10.03
N SER A 74 7.84 5.86 -10.27
CA SER A 74 8.10 5.25 -11.59
C SER A 74 7.10 4.14 -11.95
N ALA A 75 6.38 3.61 -10.96
CA ALA A 75 5.28 2.69 -11.17
C ALA A 75 4.06 3.40 -11.79
N LYS A 76 3.19 2.67 -12.49
CA LYS A 76 1.96 3.26 -13.07
C LYS A 76 0.82 3.30 -12.06
N ALA A 77 0.71 2.27 -11.21
CA ALA A 77 -0.33 2.15 -10.20
C ALA A 77 0.20 1.67 -8.83
N VAL A 78 -0.54 1.98 -7.78
CA VAL A 78 -0.34 1.43 -6.44
C VAL A 78 -1.58 0.62 -6.06
N ILE A 79 -1.37 -0.64 -5.71
CA ILE A 79 -2.41 -1.52 -5.16
C ILE A 79 -2.27 -1.51 -3.64
N HIS A 80 -3.22 -0.90 -2.94
CA HIS A 80 -3.24 -0.81 -1.48
C HIS A 80 -3.96 -2.03 -0.92
N THR A 81 -3.25 -2.88 -0.19
CA THR A 81 -3.81 -4.11 0.41
C THR A 81 -3.97 -3.94 1.91
N VAL A 82 -5.13 -4.34 2.45
CA VAL A 82 -5.38 -4.30 3.90
C VAL A 82 -5.23 -5.71 4.47
N GLY A 83 -4.04 -5.99 4.99
CA GLY A 83 -3.71 -7.26 5.61
C GLY A 83 -4.36 -7.45 6.99
N ALA A 84 -4.50 -8.71 7.40
CA ALA A 84 -4.95 -9.04 8.75
C ALA A 84 -3.93 -8.56 9.79
N ARG A 85 -4.42 -8.02 10.92
CA ARG A 85 -3.56 -7.75 12.08
C ARG A 85 -3.31 -9.05 12.81
N LEU A 86 -2.04 -9.46 12.90
CA LEU A 86 -1.67 -10.54 13.80
C LEU A 86 -1.97 -10.09 15.23
N ALA A 87 -2.80 -10.85 15.95
CA ALA A 87 -2.98 -10.61 17.38
C ALA A 87 -1.59 -10.68 18.03
N ARG A 88 -1.20 -9.62 18.75
CA ARG A 88 0.00 -9.68 19.57
C ARG A 88 -0.16 -10.90 20.48
N ARG A 89 0.79 -11.85 20.42
CA ARG A 89 0.93 -12.82 21.49
C ARG A 89 1.08 -12.00 22.77
N ARG A 90 0.03 -11.98 23.61
CA ARG A 90 0.19 -11.54 24.99
C ARG A 90 1.16 -12.53 25.59
N THR A 91 2.37 -12.09 25.91
CA THR A 91 3.18 -12.81 26.88
C THR A 91 2.34 -12.91 28.14
N PRO A 92 2.09 -14.12 28.68
CA PRO A 92 1.42 -14.23 29.96
C PRO A 92 2.22 -13.44 30.99
N GLY A 93 1.61 -12.41 31.61
CA GLY A 93 2.24 -11.62 32.69
C GLY A 93 2.51 -10.14 32.42
N SER A 94 2.00 -9.53 31.35
CA SER A 94 1.95 -8.06 31.19
C SER A 94 0.63 -7.48 31.68
#